data_AF-A0A9W8BD56-F1
#
_entry.id   AF-A0A9W8BD56-F1
#
_cell.length_a   1.000
_cell.length_b   1.000
_cell.length_c   1.000
_cell.angle_alpha   90.00
_cell.angle_beta   90.00
_cell.angle_gamma   90.00
#
_symmetry.space_group_name_H-M   'P 1'
#
loop_
_entity.id
_entity.type
_entity.pdbx_description
1 polymer ?
#
loop_
_entity_poly.entity_id
_entity_poly.type
_entity_poly.pdbx_seq_one_letter_code
_entity_poly.pdbx_strand_id
1 'polypeptide(L)'
;MNYAVGGLLVLTFVALWYVFGLFVGRLRLSRRLALNRSRLGVGEDGHSFVDDYRAGLSSQNFDISINIEDGDSRPGLDSDEVRHIMKSQGVTFDKARLIRQQQLMKHNGIDPSTGLSLDPKAVTFGR
;
A
#
# COMPACT_ATOMS: atom_id res chain seq x y z
N MET A 1 -49.60 -3.45 38.45
CA MET A 1 -48.29 -4.13 38.27
C MET A 1 -47.75 -4.06 36.83
N ASN A 2 -48.47 -3.48 35.87
CA ASN A 2 -48.06 -3.52 34.45
C ASN A 2 -47.05 -2.41 34.05
N TYR A 3 -46.99 -1.32 34.80
CA TYR A 3 -46.08 -0.19 34.53
C TYR A 3 -44.63 -0.46 34.93
N ALA A 4 -44.41 -1.31 35.94
CA ALA A 4 -43.08 -1.71 36.38
C ALA A 4 -42.37 -2.58 35.32
N VAL A 5 -43.13 -3.50 34.70
CA VAL A 5 -42.64 -4.34 33.60
C VAL A 5 -42.41 -3.49 32.34
N GLY A 6 -43.31 -2.55 32.03
CA GLY A 6 -43.14 -1.61 30.92
C GLY A 6 -41.90 -0.73 31.07
N GLY A 7 -41.64 -0.21 32.28
CA GLY A 7 -40.44 0.59 32.56
C GLY A 7 -39.15 -0.20 32.40
N LEU A 8 -39.13 -1.47 32.83
CA LEU A 8 -37.97 -2.35 32.67
C LEU A 8 -37.67 -2.62 31.19
N LEU A 9 -38.69 -2.87 30.38
CA LEU A 9 -38.52 -3.10 28.94
C LEU A 9 -37.95 -1.87 28.23
N VAL A 10 -38.44 -0.67 28.54
CA VAL A 10 -37.90 0.57 27.95
C VAL A 10 -36.43 0.77 28.32
N LEU A 11 -36.06 0.54 29.58
CA LEU A 11 -34.67 0.65 30.02
C LEU A 11 -33.75 -0.36 29.31
N THR A 12 -34.21 -1.59 29.09
CA THR A 12 -33.43 -2.59 28.33
C THR A 12 -33.25 -2.21 26.87
N PHE A 13 -34.27 -1.66 26.21
CA PHE A 13 -34.17 -1.19 24.83
C PHE A 13 -33.23 0.02 24.70
N VAL A 14 -33.29 0.96 25.64
CA VAL A 14 -32.36 2.12 25.66
C VAL A 14 -30.92 1.67 25.90
N ALA A 15 -30.71 0.72 26.82
CA ALA A 15 -29.38 0.15 27.08
C ALA A 15 -28.84 -0.60 25.85
N LEU A 16 -29.66 -1.42 25.20
CA LEU A 16 -29.28 -2.12 23.97
C LEU A 16 -28.98 -1.14 22.82
N TRP A 17 -29.77 -0.07 22.67
CA TRP A 17 -29.53 0.97 21.67
C TRP A 17 -28.21 1.70 21.92
N TYR A 18 -27.90 2.02 23.18
CA TYR A 18 -26.63 2.66 23.56
C TYR A 18 -25.42 1.75 23.29
N VAL A 19 -25.50 0.47 23.68
CA VAL A 19 -24.45 -0.53 23.43
C VAL A 19 -24.27 -0.80 21.93
N PHE A 20 -25.36 -0.87 21.18
CA PHE A 20 -25.34 -1.03 19.72
C PHE A 20 -24.76 0.21 19.02
N GLY A 21 -25.09 1.41 19.47
CA GLY A 21 -24.49 2.66 19.00
C GLY A 21 -22.98 2.72 19.23
N LEU A 22 -22.51 2.28 20.40
CA LEU A 22 -21.07 2.13 20.68
C LEU A 22 -20.41 1.05 19.82
N PHE A 23 -21.09 -0.07 19.57
CA PHE A 23 -20.58 -1.15 18.70
C PHE A 23 -20.46 -0.71 17.23
N VAL A 24 -21.48 -0.04 16.68
CA VAL A 24 -21.46 0.52 15.32
C VAL A 24 -20.47 1.68 15.22
N GLY A 25 -20.31 2.48 16.29
CA GLY A 25 -19.28 3.52 16.39
C GLY A 25 -17.86 2.96 16.31
N ARG A 26 -17.59 1.81 16.96
CA ARG A 26 -16.33 1.07 16.80
C ARG A 26 -16.15 0.51 15.39
N LEU A 27 -17.21 0.05 14.74
CA LEU A 27 -17.17 -0.42 13.35
C LEU A 27 -16.91 0.70 12.32
N ARG A 28 -17.15 1.97 12.69
CA ARG A 28 -16.88 3.15 11.84
C ARG A 28 -15.60 3.91 12.21
N LEU A 29 -14.89 3.49 13.25
CA LEU A 29 -13.59 4.05 13.62
C LEU A 29 -12.41 3.39 12.89
N SER A 30 -12.65 2.40 12.03
CA SER A 30 -11.61 1.74 11.24
C SER A 30 -11.42 2.33 9.83
N ARG A 31 -12.08 3.45 9.48
CA ARG A 31 -11.90 4.12 8.18
C ARG A 31 -11.33 5.54 8.24
N ARG A 32 -11.02 6.06 9.44
CA ARG A 32 -10.44 7.39 9.62
C ARG A 32 -9.09 7.41 10.38
N LEU A 33 -8.49 6.23 10.54
CA LEU A 33 -7.08 6.06 10.89
C LEU A 33 -6.29 5.47 9.70
N ALA A 34 -6.68 5.83 8.49
CA ALA A 34 -5.83 5.73 7.29
C ALA A 34 -5.25 7.11 6.92
N LEU A 35 -5.12 7.99 7.91
CA LEU A 35 -4.40 9.25 7.77
C LEU A 35 -2.93 8.97 8.03
N ASN A 36 -2.11 9.24 7.01
CA ASN A 36 -0.70 9.54 7.17
C ASN A 36 0.11 8.53 8.01
N ARG A 37 0.26 7.31 7.48
CA ARG A 37 1.54 6.59 7.67
C ARG A 37 2.60 7.23 6.77
N SER A 38 2.84 8.52 6.98
CA SER A 38 4.05 9.17 6.49
C SER A 38 5.18 8.59 7.33
N ARG A 39 5.90 7.63 6.75
CA ARG A 39 7.37 7.54 6.88
C ARG A 39 7.93 7.68 8.30
N LEU A 40 7.31 7.04 9.30
CA LEU A 40 8.08 6.59 10.45
C LEU A 40 8.79 5.33 9.98
N GLY A 41 10.11 5.44 9.84
CA GLY A 41 11.02 4.37 9.46
C GLY A 41 10.67 3.09 10.21
N VAL A 42 9.95 2.21 9.52
CA VAL A 42 10.01 0.78 9.78
C VAL A 42 11.40 0.39 9.31
N GLY A 43 12.11 -0.32 10.17
CA GLY A 43 13.55 -0.44 10.16
C GLY A 43 14.16 -0.82 8.82
N GLU A 44 15.44 -0.52 8.72
CA GLU A 44 16.40 -1.29 7.93
C GLU A 44 16.33 -2.78 8.35
N ASP A 45 15.23 -3.46 8.03
CA ASP A 45 15.27 -4.88 7.76
C ASP A 45 15.99 -4.96 6.41
N GLY A 46 17.32 -4.84 6.46
CA GLY A 46 18.18 -4.91 5.30
C GLY A 46 17.98 -6.27 4.65
N HIS A 47 17.04 -6.36 3.72
CA HIS A 47 16.84 -7.54 2.90
C HIS A 47 18.10 -7.71 2.04
N SER A 48 18.66 -8.91 2.04
CA SER A 48 19.85 -9.20 1.24
C SER A 48 19.46 -9.48 -0.21
N PHE A 49 20.39 -9.32 -1.16
CA PHE A 49 20.17 -9.75 -2.56
C PHE A 49 19.75 -11.22 -2.65
N VAL A 50 20.20 -12.08 -1.72
CA VAL A 50 19.79 -13.48 -1.63
C VAL A 50 18.30 -13.61 -1.31
N ASP A 51 17.78 -12.80 -0.40
CA ASP A 51 16.36 -12.82 -0.03
C ASP A 51 15.49 -12.28 -1.17
N ASP A 52 15.97 -11.26 -1.88
CA ASP A 52 15.29 -10.71 -3.05
C ASP A 52 15.21 -11.72 -4.19
N TYR A 53 16.31 -12.43 -4.44
CA TYR A 53 16.34 -13.50 -5.44
C TYR A 53 15.37 -14.62 -5.09
N ARG A 54 15.37 -15.08 -3.84
CA ARG A 54 14.40 -16.08 -3.34
C ARG A 54 12.96 -15.60 -3.43
N ALA A 55 12.72 -14.30 -3.30
CA ALA A 55 11.41 -13.70 -3.45
C ALA A 55 10.97 -13.50 -4.92
N GLY A 56 11.81 -13.88 -5.89
CA GLY A 56 11.51 -13.74 -7.31
C GLY A 56 11.66 -12.30 -7.84
N LEU A 57 12.51 -11.48 -7.21
CA LEU A 57 12.80 -10.11 -7.63
C LEU A 57 13.97 -10.03 -8.63
N SER A 58 14.04 -11.02 -9.52
CA SER A 58 15.04 -11.11 -10.59
C SER A 58 14.36 -11.58 -11.88
N SER A 59 14.84 -11.08 -13.02
CA SER A 59 14.35 -11.39 -14.36
C SER A 59 15.49 -11.37 -15.37
N GLN A 60 15.22 -11.78 -16.61
CA GLN A 60 16.21 -11.71 -17.70
C GLN A 60 16.71 -10.28 -17.97
N ASN A 61 15.84 -9.29 -17.77
CA ASN A 61 16.17 -7.87 -17.99
C ASN A 61 16.71 -7.20 -16.72
N PHE A 62 16.78 -7.93 -15.61
CA PHE A 62 17.24 -7.45 -14.32
C PHE A 62 17.78 -8.61 -13.49
N ASP A 63 19.03 -8.94 -13.75
CA ASP A 63 19.73 -9.99 -13.04
C ASP A 63 20.46 -9.43 -11.81
N ILE A 64 20.27 -10.09 -10.68
CA ILE A 64 20.94 -9.77 -9.41
C ILE A 64 21.82 -10.92 -8.92
N SER A 65 21.95 -12.02 -9.69
CA SER A 65 22.80 -13.15 -9.32
C SER A 65 24.25 -12.72 -9.17
N ILE A 66 24.72 -11.81 -10.02
CA ILE A 66 26.08 -11.26 -9.98
C ILE A 66 26.34 -10.56 -8.64
N ASN A 67 25.38 -9.80 -8.11
CA ASN A 67 25.52 -9.16 -6.80
C ASN A 67 25.65 -10.19 -5.67
N ILE A 68 24.98 -11.33 -5.78
CA ILE A 68 25.07 -12.42 -4.82
C ILE A 68 26.43 -13.13 -4.94
N GLU A 69 26.88 -13.40 -6.16
CA GLU A 69 28.15 -14.07 -6.45
C GLU A 69 29.36 -13.22 -5.98
N ASP A 70 29.30 -11.91 -6.20
CA ASP A 70 30.34 -10.97 -5.78
C ASP A 70 30.33 -10.68 -4.26
N GLY A 71 29.36 -11.23 -3.51
CA GLY A 71 29.23 -10.99 -2.08
C GLY A 71 28.94 -9.53 -1.74
N ASP A 72 28.12 -8.86 -2.55
CA ASP A 72 27.80 -7.44 -2.42
C ASP A 72 27.19 -7.13 -1.04
N SER A 73 27.82 -6.23 -0.30
CA SER A 73 27.44 -5.85 1.06
C SER A 73 26.37 -4.76 1.12
N ARG A 74 25.90 -4.25 -0.03
CA ARG A 74 24.83 -3.24 -0.05
C ARG A 74 23.52 -3.84 0.47
N PRO A 75 22.64 -3.02 1.04
CA PRO A 75 21.26 -3.43 1.24
C PRO A 75 20.65 -3.79 -0.12
N GLY A 76 19.78 -4.80 -0.13
CA GLY A 76 19.11 -5.27 -1.33
C GLY A 76 18.13 -4.25 -1.92
N LEU A 77 17.18 -4.72 -2.69
CA LEU A 77 16.26 -3.89 -3.45
C LEU A 77 15.17 -3.28 -2.56
N ASP A 78 15.01 -1.96 -2.65
CA ASP A 78 13.78 -1.28 -2.22
C ASP A 78 12.62 -1.71 -3.12
N SER A 79 11.94 -2.78 -2.69
CA SER A 79 11.05 -3.60 -3.51
C SER A 79 9.67 -3.80 -2.90
N ASP A 80 9.36 -3.13 -1.78
CA ASP A 80 8.09 -3.32 -1.05
C ASP A 80 6.86 -3.03 -1.91
N GLU A 81 6.88 -1.91 -2.63
CA GLU A 81 5.80 -1.51 -3.52
C GLU A 81 5.67 -2.48 -4.71
N VAL A 82 6.80 -2.93 -5.27
CA VAL A 82 6.83 -3.91 -6.37
C VAL A 82 6.25 -5.24 -5.90
N ARG A 83 6.67 -5.73 -4.73
CA ARG A 83 6.17 -6.96 -4.10
C ARG A 83 4.68 -6.86 -3.81
N HIS A 84 4.19 -5.70 -3.38
CA HIS A 84 2.78 -5.45 -3.20
C HIS A 84 1.99 -5.53 -4.50
N ILE A 85 2.51 -4.95 -5.60
CA ILE A 85 1.90 -5.02 -6.93
C ILE A 85 1.89 -6.47 -7.45
N MET A 86 3.00 -7.20 -7.31
CA MET A 86 3.08 -8.62 -7.68
C MET A 86 2.01 -9.45 -6.95
N LYS A 87 1.87 -9.27 -5.63
CA LYS A 87 0.87 -10.01 -4.82
C LYS A 87 -0.57 -9.61 -5.13
N SER A 88 -0.84 -8.33 -5.33
CA SER A 88 -2.20 -7.82 -5.54
C SER A 88 -2.71 -8.07 -6.96
N GLN A 89 -1.84 -8.04 -7.97
CA GLN A 89 -2.22 -8.16 -9.38
C GLN A 89 -1.80 -9.50 -10.02
N GLY A 90 -1.02 -10.32 -9.32
CA GLY A 90 -0.56 -11.62 -9.84
C GLY A 90 0.35 -11.51 -11.06
N VAL A 91 1.13 -10.43 -11.15
CA VAL A 91 2.00 -10.12 -12.31
C VAL A 91 3.46 -10.45 -12.03
N THR A 92 4.24 -10.60 -13.10
CA THR A 92 5.70 -10.81 -13.02
C THR A 92 6.43 -9.59 -12.46
N PHE A 93 7.67 -9.80 -12.00
CA PHE A 93 8.53 -8.75 -11.45
C PHE A 93 8.68 -7.54 -12.39
N ASP A 94 9.03 -7.77 -13.66
CA ASP A 94 9.20 -6.70 -14.64
C ASP A 94 7.89 -5.93 -14.88
N LYS A 95 6.76 -6.65 -14.94
CA LYS A 95 5.47 -6.01 -15.12
C LYS A 95 5.09 -5.18 -13.90
N ALA A 96 5.36 -5.68 -12.69
CA ALA A 96 5.13 -4.94 -11.46
C ALA A 96 5.97 -3.66 -11.39
N ARG A 97 7.25 -3.73 -11.79
CA ARG A 97 8.13 -2.55 -11.87
C ARG A 97 7.63 -1.52 -12.87
N LEU A 98 7.17 -1.96 -14.05
CA LEU A 98 6.56 -1.07 -15.04
C LEU A 98 5.33 -0.36 -14.45
N ILE A 99 4.43 -1.11 -13.82
CA ILE A 99 3.21 -0.56 -13.22
C ILE A 99 3.55 0.44 -12.11
N ARG A 100 4.49 0.10 -11.22
CA ARG A 100 4.99 0.99 -10.16
C ARG A 100 5.47 2.32 -10.74
N GLN A 101 6.31 2.25 -11.77
CA GLN A 101 6.85 3.45 -12.41
C GLN A 101 5.77 4.29 -13.08
N GLN A 102 4.82 3.66 -13.77
CA GLN A 102 3.68 4.36 -14.39
C GLN A 102 2.80 5.04 -13.34
N GLN A 103 2.56 4.41 -12.20
CA GLN A 103 1.83 4.99 -11.08
C GLN A 103 2.56 6.21 -10.50
N LEU A 104 3.88 6.10 -10.32
CA LEU A 104 4.71 7.19 -9.81
C LEU A 104 4.75 8.37 -10.79
N MET A 105 4.89 8.12 -12.10
CA MET A 105 4.82 9.16 -13.13
C MET A 105 3.48 9.90 -13.05
N LYS A 106 2.37 9.15 -13.07
CA LYS A 106 1.03 9.74 -12.99
C LYS A 106 0.83 10.55 -11.71
N HIS A 107 1.31 10.04 -10.58
CA HIS A 107 1.25 10.73 -9.29
C HIS A 107 2.01 12.07 -9.32
N ASN A 108 3.15 12.11 -10.01
CA ASN A 108 3.97 13.30 -10.17
C ASN A 108 3.56 14.20 -11.35
N GLY A 109 2.37 14.00 -11.91
CA GLY A 109 1.87 14.83 -13.02
C GLY A 109 2.63 14.59 -14.34
N ILE A 110 3.14 13.38 -14.56
CA ILE A 110 3.79 12.97 -15.81
C ILE A 110 2.93 11.90 -16.48
N ASP A 111 2.66 12.06 -17.77
CA ASP A 111 1.96 11.07 -18.57
C ASP A 111 2.83 9.81 -18.75
N PRO A 112 2.37 8.63 -18.28
CA PRO A 112 3.14 7.40 -18.41
C PRO A 112 3.33 6.91 -19.85
N SER A 113 2.50 7.37 -20.80
CA SER A 113 2.55 6.94 -22.19
C SER A 113 3.48 7.79 -23.04
N THR A 114 3.46 9.11 -22.87
CA THR A 114 4.30 10.05 -23.61
C THR A 114 5.57 10.45 -22.86
N GLY A 115 5.60 10.31 -21.53
CA GLY A 115 6.67 10.80 -20.67
C GLY A 115 6.66 12.32 -20.47
N LEU A 116 5.64 13.03 -20.97
CA LEU A 116 5.53 14.48 -20.88
C LEU A 116 4.79 14.92 -19.61
N SER A 117 5.00 16.17 -19.21
CA SER A 117 4.24 16.77 -18.12
C SER A 117 2.76 16.92 -18.48
N LEU A 118 1.88 16.64 -17.51
CA LEU A 118 0.44 16.85 -17.58
C LEU A 118 0.03 18.30 -17.22
N ASP A 119 0.99 19.15 -16.83
CA ASP A 119 0.73 20.56 -16.56
C ASP A 119 0.34 21.29 -17.86
N PRO A 120 -0.83 21.94 -17.92
CA PRO A 120 -1.24 22.70 -19.10
C PRO A 120 -0.31 23.87 -19.45
N LYS A 121 0.55 24.29 -18.51
CA LYS A 121 1.56 25.34 -18.74
C LYS A 121 2.92 24.77 -19.17
N ALA A 122 3.08 23.46 -19.22
CA ALA A 122 4.32 22.85 -19.67
C ALA A 122 4.52 23.12 -21.17
N VAL A 123 5.64 23.76 -21.50
CA VAL A 123 6.08 23.93 -22.88
C VAL A 123 7.03 22.79 -23.21
N THR A 124 6.62 21.95 -24.16
CA THR A 124 7.43 20.83 -24.64
C THR A 124 7.77 21.05 -26.11
N PHE A 125 9.05 20.97 -26.46
CA PHE A 125 9.46 21.01 -27.86
C PHE A 125 9.38 19.60 -28.43
N GLY A 126 8.43 19.38 -29.34
CA GLY A 126 8.32 18.12 -30.07
C GLY A 126 9.54 17.88 -30.96
N ARG A 127 9.75 16.62 -31.35
CA ARG A 127 10.79 16.22 -32.30
C ARG A 127 10.22 16.13 -33.71
#